data_AF-A0A8D8UZ99-F1
#
_entry.id   AF-A0A8D8UZ99-F1
#
_cell.length_a   1.000
_cell.length_b   1.000
_cell.length_c   1.000
_cell.angle_alpha   90.00
_cell.angle_beta   90.00
_cell.angle_gamma   90.00
#
_symmetry.space_group_name_H-M   'P 1'
#
loop_
_entity.id
_entity.type
_entity.pdbx_description
1 polymer ?
#
loop_
_entity_poly.entity_id
_entity_poly.type
_entity_poly.pdbx_seq_one_letter_code
_entity_poly.pdbx_strand_id
1 'polypeptide(L)'
;MEEESNSLICKLFPLGIPDDWKNSPEFHSYVQKLGSNGVEHLNKEVDHLADEKSTVLNQTRELAFSNYKTFIRTAECAREISSKFESTEHQISSLRTKLPAFGTECEQFSQVSSGIRTRRRLNTLTLTLNAQLLQLLELPQLMDSCIRAGLYEDALRLANYVKKLERRHGDIPIILSVVEDVEKSWVCLMYQLLLHLKSDLQLTKCLKVVGYLRRMQLFSEAELRLKFLQARDSFFQSILQSIPTQDANEHLSKVIELSQTHLFSIVIYLIDFSQ
;
A
#
# COMPACT_ATOMS: atom_id res chain seq x y z
N MET A 1 -54.86 52.33 59.66
CA MET A 1 -55.65 51.38 58.84
C MET A 1 -54.98 50.02 58.68
N GLU A 2 -53.65 49.92 58.57
CA GLU A 2 -52.93 48.62 58.61
C GLU A 2 -52.88 48.00 60.03
N GLU A 3 -52.78 48.84 61.08
CA GLU A 3 -52.73 48.36 62.49
C GLU A 3 -54.04 47.71 62.97
N GLU A 4 -55.20 48.23 62.54
CA GLU A 4 -56.51 47.63 62.87
C GLU A 4 -56.71 46.30 62.15
N SER A 5 -56.25 46.19 60.90
CA SER A 5 -56.29 44.96 60.11
C SER A 5 -55.39 43.88 60.73
N ASN A 6 -54.18 44.25 61.15
CA ASN A 6 -53.27 43.33 61.87
C ASN A 6 -53.81 42.92 63.24
N SER A 7 -54.47 43.82 63.98
CA SER A 7 -55.10 43.48 65.26
C SER A 7 -56.30 42.54 65.08
N LEU A 8 -57.05 42.64 63.98
CA LEU A 8 -58.15 41.71 63.64
C LEU A 8 -57.61 40.33 63.24
N ILE A 9 -56.52 40.29 62.47
CA ILE A 9 -55.84 39.05 62.08
C ILE A 9 -55.37 38.26 63.31
N CYS A 10 -54.74 38.94 64.28
CA CYS A 10 -54.30 38.32 65.53
C CYS A 10 -55.45 37.82 66.41
N LYS A 11 -56.65 38.40 66.30
CA LYS A 11 -57.84 37.98 67.06
C LYS A 11 -58.62 36.85 66.37
N LEU A 12 -58.66 36.81 65.04
CA LEU A 12 -59.39 35.81 64.26
C LEU A 12 -58.63 34.49 64.11
N PHE A 13 -57.29 34.51 64.14
CA PHE A 13 -56.45 33.31 64.05
C PHE A 13 -55.52 33.17 65.26
N PRO A 14 -56.03 32.76 66.43
CA PRO A 14 -55.23 32.62 67.65
C PRO A 14 -54.16 31.52 67.58
N LEU A 15 -54.16 30.67 66.55
CA LEU A 15 -53.16 29.61 66.33
C LEU A 15 -52.24 29.86 65.10
N GLY A 16 -52.30 31.05 64.51
CA GLY A 16 -51.46 31.44 63.37
C GLY A 16 -52.05 31.10 61.99
N ILE A 17 -51.60 31.84 60.97
CA ILE A 17 -52.03 31.71 59.57
C ILE A 17 -51.05 30.77 58.82
N PRO A 18 -51.52 29.84 57.97
CA PRO A 18 -50.67 29.04 57.07
C PRO A 18 -49.79 29.93 56.15
N ASP A 19 -48.54 29.55 55.93
CA ASP A 19 -47.55 30.38 55.20
C ASP A 19 -47.94 30.70 53.74
N ASP A 20 -48.76 29.84 53.11
CA ASP A 20 -49.26 30.06 51.74
C ASP A 20 -50.23 31.26 51.63
N TRP A 21 -50.86 31.68 52.73
CA TRP A 21 -51.83 32.78 52.74
C TRP A 21 -51.20 34.13 53.10
N LYS A 22 -50.01 34.12 53.69
CA LYS A 22 -49.26 35.35 54.02
C LYS A 22 -48.83 36.14 52.79
N ASN A 23 -48.66 35.48 51.65
CA ASN A 23 -48.16 36.11 50.42
C ASN A 23 -49.27 36.41 49.39
N SER A 24 -50.52 36.06 49.66
CA SER A 24 -51.61 36.40 48.73
C SER A 24 -52.12 37.83 49.00
N PRO A 25 -52.02 38.75 48.02
CA PRO A 25 -52.52 40.12 48.16
C PRO A 25 -54.05 40.17 48.27
N GLU A 26 -54.73 39.16 47.71
CA GLU A 26 -56.18 39.02 47.74
C GLU A 26 -56.68 38.74 49.16
N PHE A 27 -55.92 37.96 49.94
CA PHE A 27 -56.22 37.64 51.34
C PHE A 27 -56.24 38.89 52.23
N HIS A 28 -55.23 39.76 52.12
CA HIS A 28 -55.15 41.00 52.90
C HIS A 28 -56.29 41.97 52.55
N SER A 29 -56.65 42.06 51.26
CA SER A 29 -57.78 42.89 50.81
C SER A 29 -59.14 42.39 51.31
N TYR A 30 -59.29 41.08 51.48
CA TYR A 30 -60.51 40.46 51.99
C TYR A 30 -60.65 40.63 53.50
N VAL A 31 -59.55 40.50 54.25
CA VAL A 31 -59.52 40.76 55.70
C VAL A 31 -59.81 42.23 56.02
N GLN A 32 -59.34 43.16 55.19
CA GLN A 32 -59.70 44.57 55.31
C GLN A 32 -61.21 44.82 55.08
N LYS A 33 -61.83 44.11 54.12
CA LYS A 33 -63.29 44.17 53.87
C LYS A 33 -64.12 43.56 55.00
N LEU A 34 -63.62 42.49 55.63
CA LEU A 34 -64.23 41.88 56.82
C LEU A 34 -64.22 42.84 58.01
N GLY A 35 -63.13 43.59 58.20
CA GLY A 35 -63.00 44.59 59.27
C GLY A 35 -63.94 45.79 59.12
N SER A 36 -64.39 46.12 57.90
CA SER A 36 -65.31 47.23 57.63
C SER A 36 -66.80 46.86 57.70
N ASN A 37 -67.13 45.58 57.87
CA ASN A 37 -68.52 45.09 57.84
C ASN A 37 -69.08 44.88 59.27
N GLY A 38 -70.37 45.19 59.47
CA GLY A 38 -71.04 45.04 60.76
C GLY A 38 -71.26 43.57 61.18
N VAL A 39 -71.47 43.34 62.49
CA VAL A 39 -71.57 42.01 63.13
C VAL A 39 -72.62 41.09 62.48
N GLU A 40 -73.72 41.65 61.94
CA GLU A 40 -74.75 40.88 61.22
C GLU A 40 -74.28 40.37 59.85
N HIS A 41 -73.42 41.13 59.17
CA HIS A 41 -72.81 40.72 57.91
C HIS A 41 -71.75 39.65 58.14
N LEU A 42 -70.97 39.74 59.23
CA LEU A 42 -69.97 38.71 59.57
C LEU A 42 -70.60 37.34 59.82
N ASN A 43 -71.77 37.30 60.45
CA ASN A 43 -72.47 36.04 60.73
C ASN A 43 -73.01 35.40 59.44
N LYS A 44 -73.50 36.22 58.49
CA LYS A 44 -73.92 35.77 57.15
C LYS A 44 -72.75 35.50 56.21
N GLU A 45 -71.58 36.08 56.46
CA GLU A 45 -70.38 35.87 55.65
C GLU A 45 -69.84 34.46 55.80
N VAL A 46 -70.02 33.84 56.97
CA VAL A 46 -69.64 32.42 57.19
C VAL A 46 -70.49 31.51 56.30
N ASP A 47 -71.80 31.77 56.24
CA ASP A 47 -72.71 31.03 55.37
C ASP A 47 -72.45 31.34 53.88
N HIS A 48 -72.22 32.61 53.53
CA HIS A 48 -71.88 33.02 52.16
C HIS A 48 -70.56 32.39 51.69
N LEU A 49 -69.54 32.34 52.54
CA LEU A 49 -68.25 31.72 52.21
C LEU A 49 -68.37 30.20 52.13
N ALA A 50 -69.22 29.58 52.96
CA ALA A 50 -69.53 28.16 52.84
C ALA A 50 -70.25 27.85 51.52
N ASP A 51 -71.21 28.69 51.13
CA ASP A 51 -71.94 28.58 49.87
C ASP A 51 -71.02 28.83 48.67
N GLU A 52 -70.21 29.88 48.67
CA GLU A 52 -69.24 30.20 47.61
C GLU A 52 -68.19 29.10 47.48
N LYS A 53 -67.65 28.60 48.59
CA LYS A 53 -66.74 27.44 48.59
C LYS A 53 -67.43 26.20 48.01
N SER A 54 -68.69 25.94 48.35
CA SER A 54 -69.44 24.82 47.80
C SER A 54 -69.67 24.99 46.29
N THR A 55 -69.91 26.23 45.85
CA THR A 55 -70.17 26.58 44.46
C THR A 55 -68.90 26.42 43.64
N VAL A 56 -67.77 26.93 44.12
CA VAL A 56 -66.45 26.75 43.48
C VAL A 56 -66.05 25.28 43.46
N LEU A 57 -66.30 24.51 44.53
CA LEU A 57 -66.05 23.08 44.54
C LEU A 57 -66.90 22.33 43.50
N ASN A 58 -68.18 22.68 43.39
CA ASN A 58 -69.08 22.08 42.41
C ASN A 58 -68.69 22.48 40.99
N GLN A 59 -68.37 23.74 40.74
CA GLN A 59 -67.84 24.21 39.44
C GLN A 59 -66.53 23.51 39.09
N THR A 60 -65.60 23.37 40.03
CA THR A 60 -64.33 22.68 39.81
C THR A 60 -64.54 21.19 39.53
N ARG A 61 -65.47 20.54 40.26
CA ARG A 61 -65.86 19.15 39.99
C ARG A 61 -66.52 19.00 38.64
N GLU A 62 -67.42 19.89 38.27
CA GLU A 62 -68.12 19.86 36.98
C GLU A 62 -67.16 20.16 35.82
N LEU A 63 -66.19 21.06 36.01
CA LEU A 63 -65.12 21.33 35.05
C LEU A 63 -64.16 20.14 34.92
N ALA A 64 -63.80 19.51 36.05
CA ALA A 64 -62.99 18.31 36.08
C ALA A 64 -63.73 17.12 35.45
N PHE A 65 -65.05 17.00 35.65
CA PHE A 65 -65.86 15.91 35.11
C PHE A 65 -66.20 16.13 33.63
N SER A 66 -66.45 17.36 33.20
CA SER A 66 -66.66 17.67 31.78
C SER A 66 -65.39 17.50 30.97
N ASN A 67 -64.22 17.81 31.55
CA ASN A 67 -62.93 17.74 30.88
C ASN A 67 -62.03 16.56 31.31
N TYR A 68 -62.55 15.58 32.06
CA TYR A 68 -61.75 14.47 32.59
C TYR A 68 -61.06 13.67 31.46
N LYS A 69 -61.74 13.51 30.31
CA LYS A 69 -61.17 12.86 29.12
C LYS A 69 -59.95 13.61 28.58
N THR A 70 -59.96 14.94 28.64
CA THR A 70 -58.84 15.78 28.22
C THR A 70 -57.68 15.61 29.18
N PHE A 71 -57.93 15.63 30.50
CA PHE A 71 -56.89 15.39 31.50
C PHE A 71 -56.26 13.98 31.38
N ILE A 72 -57.08 12.94 31.17
CA ILE A 72 -56.57 11.58 30.96
C ILE A 72 -55.75 11.53 29.67
N ARG A 73 -56.25 12.06 28.56
CA ARG A 73 -55.50 12.10 27.29
C ARG A 73 -54.21 12.89 27.40
N THR A 74 -54.18 14.00 28.12
CA THR A 74 -52.96 14.78 28.36
C THR A 74 -51.96 13.99 29.21
N ALA A 75 -52.42 13.29 30.26
CA ALA A 75 -51.56 12.46 31.10
C ALA A 75 -51.06 11.19 30.37
N GLU A 76 -51.86 10.61 29.48
CA GLU A 76 -51.46 9.51 28.59
C GLU A 76 -50.45 9.98 27.55
N CYS A 77 -50.71 11.11 26.89
CA CYS A 77 -49.81 11.69 25.91
C CYS A 77 -48.48 12.10 26.55
N ALA A 78 -48.50 12.67 27.76
CA ALA A 78 -47.29 12.97 28.53
C ALA A 78 -46.48 11.69 28.84
N ARG A 79 -47.14 10.60 29.26
CA ARG A 79 -46.48 9.31 29.50
C ARG A 79 -45.89 8.72 28.21
N GLU A 80 -46.62 8.79 27.11
CA GLU A 80 -46.16 8.30 25.80
C GLU A 80 -44.95 9.10 25.32
N ILE A 81 -44.97 10.43 25.49
CA ILE A 81 -43.86 11.32 25.19
C ILE A 81 -42.64 10.95 26.05
N SER A 82 -42.80 10.79 27.37
CA SER A 82 -41.69 10.40 28.25
C SER A 82 -41.07 9.06 27.83
N SER A 83 -41.90 8.05 27.51
CA SER A 83 -41.42 6.75 27.04
C SER A 83 -40.68 6.84 25.69
N LYS A 84 -41.19 7.66 24.75
CA LYS A 84 -40.50 7.93 23.48
C LYS A 84 -39.17 8.64 23.68
N PHE A 85 -39.09 9.57 24.64
CA PHE A 85 -37.85 10.25 24.99
C PHE A 85 -36.82 9.27 25.59
N GLU A 86 -37.23 8.40 26.52
CA GLU A 86 -36.36 7.35 27.07
C GLU A 86 -35.84 6.42 25.97
N SER A 87 -36.71 5.99 25.04
CA SER A 87 -36.29 5.18 23.89
C SER A 87 -35.29 5.89 23.00
N THR A 88 -35.52 7.19 22.74
CA THR A 88 -34.62 8.02 21.94
C THR A 88 -33.28 8.22 22.63
N GLU A 89 -33.27 8.40 23.95
CA GLU A 89 -32.06 8.49 24.76
C GLU A 89 -31.24 7.19 24.70
N HIS A 90 -31.91 6.04 24.76
CA HIS A 90 -31.25 4.75 24.56
C HIS A 90 -30.67 4.57 23.15
N GLN A 91 -31.38 5.01 22.11
CA GLN A 91 -30.86 4.97 20.74
C GLN A 91 -29.67 5.91 20.54
N ILE A 92 -29.73 7.13 21.07
CA ILE A 92 -28.64 8.11 21.00
C ILE A 92 -27.42 7.62 21.78
N SER A 93 -27.61 7.05 22.97
CA SER A 93 -26.51 6.47 23.74
C SER A 93 -25.87 5.26 23.03
N SER A 94 -26.68 4.40 22.39
CA SER A 94 -26.16 3.30 21.56
C SER A 94 -25.41 3.80 20.33
N LEU A 95 -25.90 4.87 19.68
CA LEU A 95 -25.20 5.48 18.55
C LEU A 95 -23.88 6.10 19.00
N ARG A 96 -23.87 6.79 20.15
CA ARG A 96 -22.67 7.41 20.72
C ARG A 96 -21.58 6.39 21.03
N THR A 97 -21.94 5.16 21.41
CA THR A 97 -20.96 4.10 21.67
C THR A 97 -20.51 3.38 20.40
N LYS A 98 -21.40 3.19 19.42
CA LYS A 98 -21.08 2.46 18.18
C LYS A 98 -20.37 3.30 17.12
N LEU A 99 -20.64 4.60 17.05
CA LEU A 99 -20.06 5.49 16.04
C LEU A 99 -18.52 5.56 16.09
N PRO A 100 -17.87 5.65 17.28
CA PRO A 100 -16.41 5.59 17.37
C PRO A 100 -15.85 4.23 16.92
N ALA A 101 -16.49 3.12 17.30
CA ALA A 101 -16.07 1.79 16.87
C ALA A 101 -16.13 1.65 15.34
N PHE A 102 -17.21 2.12 14.73
CA PHE A 102 -17.33 2.17 13.27
C PHE A 102 -16.26 3.06 12.61
N GLY A 103 -15.95 4.21 13.22
CA GLY A 103 -14.85 5.07 12.77
C GLY A 103 -13.50 4.35 12.76
N THR A 104 -13.17 3.64 13.84
CA THR A 104 -11.93 2.87 13.93
C THR A 104 -11.88 1.72 12.93
N GLU A 105 -13.00 1.02 12.70
CA GLU A 105 -13.06 -0.03 11.67
C GLU A 105 -12.90 0.55 10.26
N CYS A 106 -13.45 1.73 9.98
CA CYS A 106 -13.27 2.41 8.70
C CYS A 106 -11.81 2.83 8.46
N GLU A 107 -11.11 3.31 9.49
CA GLU A 107 -9.69 3.65 9.40
C GLU A 107 -8.85 2.41 9.13
N GLN A 108 -9.09 1.31 9.86
CA GLN A 108 -8.43 0.04 9.63
C GLN A 108 -8.71 -0.48 8.22
N PHE A 109 -9.97 -0.45 7.78
CA PHE A 109 -10.37 -0.85 6.44
C PHE A 109 -9.67 -0.01 5.36
N SER A 110 -9.56 1.31 5.57
CA SER A 110 -8.85 2.22 4.66
C SER A 110 -7.35 1.88 4.57
N GLN A 111 -6.70 1.63 5.72
CA GLN A 111 -5.30 1.19 5.77
C GLN A 111 -5.10 -0.13 5.03
N VAL A 112 -5.91 -1.15 5.32
CA VAL A 112 -5.84 -2.47 4.67
C VAL A 112 -6.08 -2.35 3.17
N SER A 113 -7.10 -1.58 2.77
CA SER A 113 -7.44 -1.33 1.36
C SER A 113 -6.32 -0.61 0.61
N SER A 114 -5.62 0.33 1.25
CA SER A 114 -4.46 1.00 0.65
C SER A 114 -3.30 0.04 0.39
N GLY A 115 -3.04 -0.89 1.31
CA GLY A 115 -2.06 -1.95 1.15
C GLY A 115 -2.42 -2.92 0.01
N ILE A 116 -3.69 -3.34 -0.05
CA ILE A 116 -4.22 -4.19 -1.13
C ILE A 116 -4.11 -3.47 -2.47
N ARG A 117 -4.47 -2.18 -2.53
CA ARG A 117 -4.38 -1.37 -3.76
C ARG A 117 -2.94 -1.28 -4.25
N THR A 118 -1.98 -1.06 -3.35
CA THR A 118 -0.55 -1.00 -3.69
C THR A 118 -0.07 -2.34 -4.22
N ARG A 119 -0.39 -3.44 -3.54
CA ARG A 119 -0.03 -4.79 -3.97
C ARG A 119 -0.66 -5.15 -5.32
N ARG A 120 -1.93 -4.80 -5.53
CA ARG A 120 -2.62 -5.01 -6.80
C ARG A 120 -1.99 -4.19 -7.92
N ARG A 121 -1.65 -2.92 -7.66
CA ARG A 121 -0.92 -2.07 -8.62
C ARG A 121 0.42 -2.69 -9.02
N LEU A 122 1.22 -3.13 -8.04
CA LEU A 122 2.50 -3.79 -8.31
C LEU A 122 2.28 -5.08 -9.12
N ASN A 123 1.32 -5.92 -8.74
CA ASN A 123 1.03 -7.16 -9.46
C ASN A 123 0.57 -6.91 -10.91
N THR A 124 -0.30 -5.91 -11.12
CA THR A 124 -0.70 -5.50 -12.47
C THR A 124 0.50 -4.99 -13.28
N LEU A 125 1.37 -4.16 -12.68
CA LEU A 125 2.58 -3.68 -13.33
C LEU A 125 3.49 -4.85 -13.73
N THR A 126 3.73 -5.78 -12.81
CA THR A 126 4.52 -7.00 -13.06
C THR A 126 3.90 -7.83 -14.18
N LEU A 127 2.58 -8.01 -14.22
CA LEU A 127 1.90 -8.73 -15.30
C LEU A 127 2.06 -8.01 -16.64
N THR A 128 1.92 -6.69 -16.68
CA THR A 128 2.08 -5.91 -17.93
C THR A 128 3.52 -5.92 -18.45
N LEU A 129 4.50 -5.94 -17.54
CA LEU A 129 5.93 -5.93 -17.88
C LEU A 129 6.55 -7.33 -17.93
N ASN A 130 5.78 -8.38 -17.66
CA ASN A 130 6.28 -9.75 -17.52
C ASN A 130 7.10 -10.17 -18.75
N ALA A 131 6.57 -9.92 -19.96
CA ALA A 131 7.27 -10.25 -21.19
C ALA A 131 8.63 -9.55 -21.34
N GLN A 132 8.73 -8.29 -20.92
CA GLN A 132 9.99 -7.53 -20.98
C GLN A 132 10.98 -8.01 -19.93
N LEU A 133 10.49 -8.33 -18.72
CA LEU A 133 11.31 -8.94 -17.66
C LEU A 133 11.83 -10.31 -18.08
N LEU A 134 10.97 -11.12 -18.72
CA LEU A 134 11.35 -12.43 -19.22
C LEU A 134 12.44 -12.31 -20.29
N GLN A 135 12.31 -11.39 -21.25
CA GLN A 135 13.35 -11.13 -22.25
C GLN A 135 14.69 -10.77 -21.60
N LEU A 136 14.69 -10.04 -20.48
CA LEU A 136 15.90 -9.73 -19.73
C LEU A 136 16.51 -10.98 -19.06
N LEU A 137 15.67 -11.83 -18.47
CA LEU A 137 16.09 -13.09 -17.86
C LEU A 137 16.55 -14.13 -18.90
N GLU A 138 16.10 -14.02 -20.15
CA GLU A 138 16.47 -14.90 -21.25
C GLU A 138 17.80 -14.53 -21.91
N LEU A 139 18.41 -13.37 -21.60
CA LEU A 139 19.67 -12.94 -22.21
C LEU A 139 20.83 -13.95 -22.05
N PRO A 140 21.05 -14.61 -20.89
CA PRO A 140 22.07 -15.65 -20.78
C PRO A 140 21.79 -16.86 -21.69
N GLN A 141 20.53 -17.29 -21.78
CA GLN A 141 20.14 -18.40 -22.64
C GLN A 141 20.28 -18.06 -24.13
N LEU A 142 19.98 -16.81 -24.48
CA LEU A 142 20.20 -16.27 -25.82
C LEU A 142 21.70 -16.24 -26.14
N MET A 143 22.54 -15.79 -25.19
CA MET A 143 24.00 -15.81 -25.33
C MET A 143 24.51 -17.22 -25.64
N ASP A 144 24.12 -18.20 -24.83
CA ASP A 144 24.49 -19.60 -25.03
C ASP A 144 24.04 -20.14 -26.39
N SER A 145 22.85 -19.76 -26.83
CA SER A 145 22.29 -20.18 -28.12
C SER A 145 23.05 -19.54 -29.28
N CYS A 146 23.40 -18.25 -29.20
CA CYS A 146 24.27 -17.58 -30.17
C CYS A 146 25.64 -18.23 -30.25
N ILE A 147 26.24 -18.59 -29.11
CA ILE A 147 27.54 -19.27 -29.05
C ILE A 147 27.46 -20.65 -29.73
N ARG A 148 26.45 -21.47 -29.39
CA ARG A 148 26.25 -22.79 -30.02
C ARG A 148 25.97 -22.72 -31.51
N ALA A 149 25.26 -21.68 -31.97
CA ALA A 149 24.97 -21.47 -33.38
C ALA A 149 26.15 -20.89 -34.18
N GLY A 150 27.25 -20.50 -33.52
CA GLY A 150 28.41 -19.87 -34.16
C GLY A 150 28.19 -18.39 -34.54
N LEU A 151 27.13 -17.76 -34.02
CA LEU A 151 26.79 -16.35 -34.26
C LEU A 151 27.58 -15.43 -33.31
N TYR A 152 28.91 -15.41 -33.47
CA TYR A 152 29.81 -14.72 -32.55
C TYR A 152 29.67 -13.19 -32.54
N GLU A 153 29.27 -12.59 -33.66
CA GLU A 153 29.01 -11.14 -33.75
C GLU A 153 27.84 -10.71 -32.88
N ASP A 154 26.75 -11.49 -32.89
CA ASP A 154 25.58 -11.20 -32.07
C ASP A 154 25.86 -11.46 -30.59
N ALA A 155 26.63 -12.50 -30.27
CA ALA A 155 27.15 -12.73 -28.92
C ALA A 155 27.99 -11.54 -28.41
N LEU A 156 28.89 -11.00 -29.23
CA LEU A 156 29.67 -9.80 -28.92
C LEU A 156 28.79 -8.56 -28.66
N ARG A 157 27.74 -8.36 -29.46
CA ARG A 157 26.78 -7.26 -29.25
C ARG A 157 26.02 -7.43 -27.94
N LEU A 158 25.57 -8.65 -27.66
CA LEU A 158 24.83 -9.01 -26.45
C LEU A 158 25.68 -8.78 -25.19
N ALA A 159 26.95 -9.19 -25.20
CA ALA A 159 27.87 -8.96 -24.09
C ALA A 159 28.07 -7.46 -23.81
N ASN A 160 28.19 -6.65 -24.87
CA ASN A 160 28.27 -5.19 -24.74
C ASN A 160 26.97 -4.57 -24.21
N TYR A 161 25.82 -5.11 -24.59
CA TYR A 161 24.53 -4.67 -24.07
C TYR A 161 24.42 -4.96 -22.56
N VAL A 162 24.77 -6.17 -22.14
CA VAL A 162 24.74 -6.59 -20.73
C VAL A 162 25.70 -5.76 -19.86
N LYS A 163 26.91 -5.47 -20.35
CA LYS A 163 27.85 -4.54 -19.68
C LYS A 163 27.31 -3.10 -19.58
N LYS A 164 26.55 -2.63 -20.57
CA LYS A 164 25.88 -1.32 -20.48
C LYS A 164 24.72 -1.34 -19.48
N LEU A 165 24.02 -2.47 -19.38
CA LEU A 165 22.93 -2.67 -18.44
C LEU A 165 23.44 -2.66 -17.00
N GLU A 166 24.54 -3.36 -16.72
CA GLU A 166 25.24 -3.36 -15.43
C GLU A 166 25.56 -1.93 -14.97
N ARG A 167 26.16 -1.11 -15.85
CA ARG A 167 26.51 0.29 -15.53
C ARG A 167 25.31 1.17 -15.20
N ARG A 168 24.13 0.85 -15.75
CA ARG A 168 22.90 1.64 -15.53
C ARG A 168 22.10 1.16 -14.32
N HIS A 169 22.17 -0.14 -14.01
CA HIS A 169 21.29 -0.78 -13.05
C HIS A 169 22.03 -1.76 -12.13
N GLY A 170 23.25 -1.42 -11.72
CA GLY A 170 24.10 -2.25 -10.85
C GLY A 170 23.54 -2.48 -9.44
N ASP A 171 22.56 -1.68 -9.01
CA ASP A 171 21.93 -1.82 -7.68
C ASP A 171 20.89 -2.96 -7.62
N ILE A 172 20.52 -3.56 -8.76
CA ILE A 172 19.48 -4.58 -8.84
C ILE A 172 20.09 -5.99 -8.83
N PRO A 173 19.85 -6.82 -7.80
CA PRO A 173 20.49 -8.14 -7.67
C PRO A 173 20.23 -9.09 -8.84
N ILE A 174 19.02 -9.04 -9.42
CA ILE A 174 18.64 -9.90 -10.56
C ILE A 174 19.48 -9.55 -11.80
N ILE A 175 19.77 -8.26 -12.01
CA ILE A 175 20.59 -7.83 -13.15
C ILE A 175 22.04 -8.27 -12.94
N LEU A 176 22.57 -8.17 -11.73
CA LEU A 176 23.91 -8.68 -11.40
C LEU A 176 24.02 -10.19 -11.66
N SER A 177 23.01 -10.98 -11.27
CA SER A 177 22.97 -12.42 -11.58
C SER A 177 23.00 -12.69 -13.08
N VAL A 178 22.23 -11.94 -13.87
CA VAL A 178 22.22 -12.07 -15.34
C VAL A 178 23.58 -11.71 -15.94
N VAL A 179 24.23 -10.66 -15.42
CA VAL A 179 25.58 -10.26 -15.85
C VAL A 179 26.58 -11.38 -15.57
N GLU A 180 26.58 -11.92 -14.36
CA GLU A 180 27.47 -13.01 -13.96
C GLU A 180 27.30 -14.26 -14.84
N ASP A 181 26.05 -14.64 -15.14
CA ASP A 181 25.77 -15.79 -15.99
C ASP A 181 26.23 -15.55 -17.44
N VAL A 182 26.05 -14.34 -17.97
CA VAL A 182 26.58 -13.98 -19.30
C VAL A 182 28.12 -13.98 -19.31
N GLU A 183 28.78 -13.55 -18.23
CA GLU A 183 30.23 -13.61 -18.11
C GLU A 183 30.78 -15.05 -18.08
N LYS A 184 30.06 -16.00 -17.45
CA LYS A 184 30.41 -17.43 -17.51
C LYS A 184 30.36 -17.94 -18.95
N SER A 185 29.28 -17.64 -19.67
CA SER A 185 29.15 -17.98 -21.09
C SER A 185 30.20 -17.29 -21.96
N TRP A 186 30.60 -16.08 -21.58
CA TRP A 186 31.65 -15.31 -22.26
C TRP A 186 33.03 -15.97 -22.18
N VAL A 187 33.40 -16.45 -20.99
CA VAL A 187 34.65 -17.20 -20.79
C VAL A 187 34.63 -18.53 -21.54
N CYS A 188 33.47 -19.20 -21.59
CA CYS A 188 33.28 -20.42 -22.39
C CYS A 188 33.52 -20.15 -23.88
N LEU A 189 32.93 -19.09 -24.42
CA LEU A 189 33.15 -18.66 -25.82
C LEU A 189 34.65 -18.40 -26.09
N MET A 190 35.34 -17.71 -25.19
CA MET A 190 36.77 -17.46 -25.32
C MET A 190 37.56 -18.78 -25.45
N TYR A 191 37.28 -19.76 -24.57
CA TYR A 191 37.94 -21.07 -24.62
C TYR A 191 37.64 -21.80 -25.94
N GLN A 192 36.39 -21.77 -26.41
CA GLN A 192 36.01 -22.38 -27.69
C GLN A 192 36.73 -21.73 -28.88
N LEU A 193 36.84 -20.40 -28.91
CA LEU A 193 37.57 -19.69 -29.98
C LEU A 193 39.07 -20.02 -29.97
N LEU A 194 39.67 -20.15 -28.78
CA LEU A 194 41.06 -20.57 -28.64
C LEU A 194 41.28 -22.03 -29.08
N LEU A 195 40.33 -22.91 -28.76
CA LEU A 195 40.37 -24.31 -29.22
C LEU A 195 40.20 -24.40 -30.74
N HIS A 196 39.27 -23.63 -31.31
CA HIS A 196 39.14 -23.49 -32.75
C HIS A 196 40.46 -23.05 -33.37
N LEU A 197 41.18 -22.10 -32.79
CA LEU A 197 42.46 -21.63 -33.34
C LEU A 197 43.55 -22.73 -33.39
N LYS A 198 43.42 -23.80 -32.60
CA LYS A 198 44.31 -24.97 -32.63
C LYS A 198 43.94 -26.00 -33.70
N SER A 199 42.83 -25.84 -34.40
CA SER A 199 42.43 -26.73 -35.49
C SER A 199 42.83 -26.21 -36.86
N ASP A 200 42.67 -27.08 -37.87
CA ASP A 200 42.96 -26.74 -39.26
C ASP A 200 41.94 -25.71 -39.77
N LEU A 201 42.42 -24.51 -40.06
CA LEU A 201 41.59 -23.36 -40.39
C LEU A 201 42.21 -22.58 -41.55
N GLN A 202 41.35 -22.22 -42.50
CA GLN A 202 41.69 -21.32 -43.59
C GLN A 202 42.00 -19.90 -43.07
N LEU A 203 42.94 -19.23 -43.75
CA LEU A 203 43.46 -17.90 -43.41
C LEU A 203 42.38 -16.88 -43.04
N THR A 204 41.33 -16.82 -43.85
CA THR A 204 40.21 -15.88 -43.68
C THR A 204 39.37 -16.15 -42.43
N LYS A 205 39.31 -17.40 -41.95
CA LYS A 205 38.59 -17.76 -40.72
C LYS A 205 39.43 -17.50 -39.48
N CYS A 206 40.75 -17.73 -39.54
CA CYS A 206 41.69 -17.40 -38.47
C CYS A 206 41.63 -15.92 -38.09
N LEU A 207 41.73 -15.05 -39.10
CA LEU A 207 41.70 -13.60 -38.89
C LEU A 207 40.37 -13.13 -38.29
N LYS A 208 39.24 -13.75 -38.69
CA LYS A 208 37.93 -13.47 -38.09
C LYS A 208 37.86 -13.88 -36.61
N VAL A 209 38.32 -15.09 -36.27
CA VAL A 209 38.36 -15.58 -34.88
C VAL A 209 39.24 -14.70 -34.00
N VAL A 210 40.41 -14.30 -34.51
CA VAL A 210 41.31 -13.36 -33.85
C VAL A 210 40.66 -11.98 -33.69
N GLY A 211 39.97 -11.49 -34.72
CA GLY A 211 39.20 -10.25 -34.67
C GLY A 211 38.11 -10.28 -33.60
N TYR A 212 37.43 -11.41 -33.43
CA TYR A 212 36.49 -11.62 -32.33
C TYR A 212 37.20 -11.59 -30.97
N LEU A 213 38.27 -12.36 -30.78
CA LEU A 213 39.05 -12.37 -29.53
C LEU A 213 39.59 -10.97 -29.17
N ARG A 214 40.04 -10.19 -30.16
CA ARG A 214 40.46 -8.80 -29.99
C ARG A 214 39.30 -7.92 -29.50
N ARG A 215 38.12 -8.07 -30.11
CA ARG A 215 36.89 -7.36 -29.70
C ARG A 215 36.34 -7.84 -28.36
N MET A 216 36.75 -9.01 -27.87
CA MET A 216 36.38 -9.45 -26.52
C MET A 216 37.07 -8.64 -25.42
N GLN A 217 38.18 -7.95 -25.74
CA GLN A 217 38.96 -7.11 -24.81
C GLN A 217 39.45 -7.84 -23.55
N LEU A 218 39.61 -9.17 -23.61
CA LEU A 218 40.11 -9.99 -22.50
C LEU A 218 41.64 -10.09 -22.45
N PHE A 219 42.31 -9.81 -23.57
CA PHE A 219 43.77 -9.94 -23.72
C PHE A 219 44.36 -8.63 -24.22
N SER A 220 45.56 -8.31 -23.76
CA SER A 220 46.40 -7.31 -24.42
C SER A 220 46.83 -7.82 -25.81
N GLU A 221 47.25 -6.89 -26.67
CA GLU A 221 47.67 -7.26 -28.02
C GLU A 221 48.86 -8.24 -28.02
N ALA A 222 49.81 -8.05 -27.10
CA ALA A 222 50.96 -8.95 -26.93
C ALA A 222 50.52 -10.35 -26.48
N GLU A 223 49.59 -10.44 -25.52
CA GLU A 223 49.05 -11.73 -25.06
C GLU A 223 48.26 -12.45 -26.15
N LEU A 224 47.46 -11.71 -26.93
CA LEU A 224 46.71 -12.29 -28.04
C LEU A 224 47.65 -12.85 -29.11
N ARG A 225 48.75 -12.16 -29.44
CA ARG A 225 49.80 -12.67 -30.35
C ARG A 225 50.45 -13.93 -29.80
N LEU A 226 50.79 -13.95 -28.52
CA LEU A 226 51.40 -15.11 -27.88
C LEU A 226 50.44 -16.31 -27.87
N LYS A 227 49.17 -16.11 -27.52
CA LYS A 227 48.14 -17.15 -27.56
C LYS A 227 47.90 -17.67 -28.97
N PHE A 228 47.92 -16.79 -29.96
CA PHE A 228 47.83 -17.17 -31.37
C PHE A 228 49.01 -18.06 -31.78
N LEU A 229 50.24 -17.65 -31.46
CA LEU A 229 51.44 -18.40 -31.79
C LEU A 229 51.46 -19.77 -31.10
N GLN A 230 51.11 -19.82 -29.80
CA GLN A 230 50.99 -21.08 -29.05
C GLN A 230 49.94 -22.02 -29.66
N ALA A 231 48.79 -21.49 -30.09
CA ALA A 231 47.76 -22.31 -30.72
C ALA A 231 48.24 -22.89 -32.05
N ARG A 232 48.88 -22.08 -32.89
CA ARG A 232 49.41 -22.50 -34.20
C ARG A 232 50.61 -23.43 -34.10
N ASP A 233 51.49 -23.22 -33.12
CA ASP A 233 52.58 -24.14 -32.80
C ASP A 233 52.02 -25.50 -32.36
N SER A 234 51.03 -25.53 -31.47
CA SER A 234 50.40 -26.79 -31.05
C SER A 234 49.71 -27.53 -32.21
N PHE A 235 49.08 -26.80 -33.13
CA PHE A 235 48.50 -27.36 -34.36
C PHE A 235 49.59 -27.94 -35.26
N PHE A 236 50.67 -27.18 -35.50
CA PHE A 236 51.78 -27.62 -36.33
C PHE A 236 52.47 -28.86 -35.75
N GLN A 237 52.70 -28.90 -34.44
CA GLN A 237 53.23 -30.10 -33.75
C GLN A 237 52.31 -31.30 -33.90
N SER A 238 50.98 -31.12 -33.82
CA SER A 238 50.02 -32.21 -34.05
C SER A 238 50.07 -32.77 -35.48
N ILE A 239 50.29 -31.90 -36.47
CA ILE A 239 50.46 -32.32 -37.86
C ILE A 239 51.76 -33.10 -38.02
N LEU A 240 52.86 -32.59 -37.50
CA LEU A 240 54.17 -33.27 -37.56
C LEU A 240 54.11 -34.67 -36.93
N GLN A 241 53.40 -34.83 -35.81
CA GLN A 241 53.21 -36.12 -35.14
C GLN A 241 52.33 -37.11 -35.93
N SER A 242 51.51 -36.63 -36.86
CA SER A 242 50.64 -37.48 -37.69
C SER A 242 51.31 -38.00 -38.97
N ILE A 243 52.54 -37.56 -39.26
CA ILE A 243 53.29 -38.00 -40.45
C ILE A 243 53.84 -39.42 -40.20
N PRO A 244 53.52 -40.41 -41.05
CA PRO A 244 54.03 -41.76 -40.90
C PRO A 244 55.57 -41.80 -41.02
N THR A 245 56.20 -42.63 -40.20
CA THR A 245 57.67 -42.81 -40.10
C THR A 245 58.20 -44.02 -40.87
N GLN A 246 57.36 -44.65 -41.72
CA GLN A 246 57.70 -45.89 -42.42
C GLN A 246 58.83 -45.70 -43.44
N ASP A 247 58.84 -44.59 -44.18
CA ASP A 247 59.87 -44.26 -45.16
C ASP A 247 60.58 -42.94 -44.80
N ALA A 248 61.90 -43.00 -44.54
CA ALA A 248 62.69 -41.86 -44.06
C ALA A 248 62.73 -40.69 -45.06
N ASN A 249 62.81 -40.98 -46.37
CA ASN A 249 62.87 -39.95 -47.41
C ASN A 249 61.51 -39.29 -47.68
N GLU A 250 60.42 -40.06 -47.61
CA GLU A 250 59.05 -39.53 -47.73
C GLU A 250 58.70 -38.70 -46.49
N HIS A 251 59.08 -39.18 -45.30
CA HIS A 251 58.92 -38.45 -44.04
C HIS A 251 59.64 -37.11 -44.07
N LEU A 252 60.93 -37.07 -44.44
CA LEU A 252 61.71 -35.83 -44.52
C LEU A 252 61.13 -34.84 -45.52
N SER A 253 60.73 -35.31 -46.72
CA SER A 253 60.16 -34.44 -47.75
C SER A 253 58.83 -33.81 -47.29
N LYS A 254 57.97 -34.61 -46.64
CA LYS A 254 56.66 -34.19 -46.15
C LYS A 254 56.75 -33.24 -44.96
N VAL A 255 57.72 -33.46 -44.06
CA VAL A 255 58.04 -32.54 -42.96
C VAL A 255 58.51 -31.19 -43.49
N ILE A 256 59.40 -31.18 -44.49
CA ILE A 256 59.90 -29.93 -45.09
C ILE A 256 58.76 -29.16 -45.76
N GLU A 257 57.93 -29.81 -46.57
CA GLU A 257 56.81 -29.18 -47.26
C GLU A 257 55.78 -28.57 -46.28
N LEU A 258 55.41 -29.33 -45.24
CA LEU A 258 54.46 -28.87 -44.23
C LEU A 258 55.05 -27.75 -43.37
N SER A 259 56.33 -27.84 -43.01
CA SER A 259 57.01 -26.78 -42.25
C SER A 259 57.07 -25.47 -43.02
N GLN A 260 57.38 -25.51 -44.32
CA GLN A 260 57.42 -24.32 -45.16
C GLN A 260 56.04 -23.69 -45.29
N THR A 261 55.01 -24.51 -45.53
CA THR A 261 53.63 -24.02 -45.70
C THR A 261 53.07 -23.41 -44.42
N HIS A 262 53.25 -24.08 -43.28
CA HIS A 262 52.70 -23.61 -42.00
C HIS A 262 53.50 -22.47 -41.38
N LEU A 263 54.84 -22.47 -41.47
CA LEU A 263 55.65 -21.34 -40.99
C LEU A 263 55.41 -20.09 -41.85
N PHE A 264 55.32 -20.23 -43.17
CA PHE A 264 54.97 -19.11 -44.04
C PHE A 264 53.60 -18.55 -43.69
N SER A 265 52.62 -19.42 -43.46
CA SER A 265 51.29 -19.02 -43.01
C SER A 265 51.37 -18.29 -41.66
N ILE A 266 52.08 -18.80 -40.65
CA ILE A 266 52.28 -18.17 -39.32
C ILE A 266 52.94 -16.79 -39.43
N VAL A 267 53.95 -16.64 -40.27
CA VAL A 267 54.62 -15.35 -40.50
C VAL A 267 53.69 -14.35 -41.17
N ILE A 268 52.95 -14.76 -42.21
CA ILE A 268 51.90 -13.92 -42.82
C ILE A 268 50.84 -13.55 -41.78
N TYR A 269 50.37 -14.51 -41.00
CA TYR A 269 49.38 -14.26 -39.94
C TYR A 269 49.87 -13.20 -38.94
N LEU A 270 51.15 -13.18 -38.58
CA LEU A 270 51.72 -12.17 -37.67
C LEU A 270 51.86 -10.79 -38.33
N ILE A 271 52.17 -10.74 -39.62
CA ILE A 271 52.28 -9.49 -40.39
C ILE A 271 50.90 -8.86 -40.54
N ASP A 272 49.90 -9.62 -41.00
CA ASP A 272 48.52 -9.15 -41.13
C ASP A 272 47.87 -8.82 -39.77
N PHE A 273 48.34 -9.44 -38.68
CA PHE A 273 47.90 -9.11 -37.34
C PHE A 273 48.39 -7.73 -36.87
N SER A 274 49.51 -7.25 -37.41
CA SER A 274 50.19 -6.01 -37.01
C SER A 274 49.70 -4.74 -37.72
N GLN A 275 48.90 -4.89 -38.78
CA GLN A 275 48.17 -3.81 -39.44
C GLN A 275 46.77 -3.62 -38.83
#